data_AF-A0A973XRP3-F1
#
_entry.id   AF-A0A973XRP3-F1
#
_cell.length_a   1.000
_cell.length_b   1.000
_cell.length_c   1.000
_cell.angle_alpha   90.00
_cell.angle_beta   90.00
_cell.angle_gamma   90.00
#
_symmetry.space_group_name_H-M   'P 1'
#
loop_
_entity.id
_entity.type
_entity.pdbx_description
1 polymer ?
#
loop_
_entity_poly.entity_id
_entity_poly.type
_entity_poly.pdbx_seq_one_letter_code
_entity_poly.pdbx_strand_id
1 'polypeptide(L)'
;MTTHPRQSPALQADPGRQPFRILKVGAEGGSFAVHAREGDQGSLEFQVIVSESVLDEAEVASGWLPDWEAVLVHIGRWPWPNLFPLAVHPDWRGRVMQAVLIFRDREGASVRPSALTRWQSLCADQGGQ
;
A
#
# COMPACT_ATOMS: atom_id res chain seq x y z
N MET A 1 -21.30 45.14 -23.36
CA MET A 1 -20.42 44.94 -22.20
C MET A 1 -20.61 43.50 -21.75
N THR A 2 -19.74 42.59 -22.18
CA THR A 2 -19.91 41.15 -21.92
C THR A 2 -18.80 40.68 -20.99
N THR A 3 -19.10 40.69 -19.70
CA THR A 3 -18.20 40.21 -18.64
C THR A 3 -18.04 38.69 -18.78
N HIS A 4 -16.85 38.23 -19.16
CA HIS A 4 -16.50 36.80 -19.09
C HIS A 4 -16.18 36.44 -17.63
N PRO A 5 -16.81 35.42 -17.04
CA PRO A 5 -16.36 34.90 -15.76
C PRO A 5 -15.04 34.13 -15.95
N ARG A 6 -14.01 34.70 -15.32
CA ARG A 6 -12.72 34.14 -14.91
C ARG A 6 -12.76 32.61 -14.80
N GLN A 7 -12.12 31.91 -15.73
CA GLN A 7 -11.79 30.49 -15.58
C GLN A 7 -10.89 30.32 -14.35
N SER A 8 -11.40 29.63 -13.34
CA SER A 8 -10.60 29.09 -12.25
C SER A 8 -9.52 28.17 -12.84
N PRO A 9 -8.25 28.24 -12.41
CA PRO A 9 -7.28 27.24 -12.81
C PRO A 9 -7.75 25.91 -12.22
N ALA A 10 -8.24 25.02 -13.08
CA ALA A 10 -8.30 23.61 -12.74
C ALA A 10 -6.90 23.23 -12.27
N LEU A 11 -6.76 22.74 -11.03
CA LEU A 11 -5.55 22.12 -10.54
C LEU A 11 -5.12 21.11 -11.60
N GLN A 12 -4.12 21.47 -12.41
CA GLN A 12 -3.44 20.53 -13.27
C GLN A 12 -2.85 19.49 -12.33
N ALA A 13 -3.39 18.27 -12.38
CA ALA A 13 -2.79 17.12 -11.73
C ALA A 13 -1.35 17.04 -12.23
N ASP A 14 -0.40 17.36 -11.35
CA ASP A 14 1.00 17.24 -11.66
C ASP A 14 1.29 15.77 -11.98
N PRO A 15 1.73 15.44 -13.21
CA PRO A 15 1.91 14.05 -13.62
C PRO A 15 3.00 13.34 -12.82
N GLY A 16 3.83 14.05 -12.04
CA GLY A 16 4.79 13.47 -11.09
C GLY A 16 4.17 12.99 -9.77
N ARG A 17 2.91 13.35 -9.48
CA ARG A 17 2.22 13.01 -8.21
C ARG A 17 1.29 11.80 -8.29
N GLN A 18 1.31 11.03 -9.37
CA GLN A 18 0.41 9.90 -9.49
C GLN A 18 0.75 8.83 -8.45
N PRO A 19 -0.24 8.34 -7.68
CA PRO A 19 0.00 7.26 -6.74
C PRO A 19 0.51 6.00 -7.44
N PHE A 20 1.55 5.39 -6.91
CA PHE A 20 2.06 4.08 -7.33
C PHE A 20 1.85 3.05 -6.23
N ARG A 21 1.67 1.78 -6.62
CA ARG A 21 1.39 0.71 -5.66
C ARG A 21 2.67 0.16 -5.06
N ILE A 22 2.75 0.14 -3.74
CA ILE A 22 3.85 -0.46 -2.98
C ILE A 22 3.59 -1.93 -2.71
N LEU A 23 2.36 -2.27 -2.33
CA LEU A 23 2.01 -3.58 -1.81
C LEU A 23 0.56 -3.90 -2.18
N LYS A 24 0.28 -5.16 -2.51
CA LYS A 24 -1.07 -5.74 -2.52
C LYS A 24 -1.09 -7.05 -1.75
N VAL A 25 -2.08 -7.23 -0.89
CA VAL A 25 -2.28 -8.42 -0.05
C VAL A 25 -3.71 -8.92 -0.22
N GLY A 26 -3.88 -10.19 -0.52
CA GLY A 26 -5.17 -10.88 -0.58
C GLY A 26 -5.57 -11.44 0.77
N ALA A 27 -6.86 -11.30 1.12
CA ALA A 27 -7.50 -11.85 2.30
C ALA A 27 -8.74 -12.68 1.90
N GLU A 28 -9.30 -13.44 2.83
CA GLU A 28 -10.61 -14.06 2.59
C GLU A 28 -11.67 -12.97 2.42
N GLY A 29 -12.31 -12.93 1.25
CA GLY A 29 -13.34 -11.94 0.94
C GLY A 29 -12.84 -10.60 0.40
N GLY A 30 -11.54 -10.45 0.10
CA GLY A 30 -11.04 -9.17 -0.42
C GLY A 30 -9.54 -9.06 -0.63
N SER A 31 -9.09 -7.82 -0.79
CA SER A 31 -7.67 -7.48 -0.76
C SER A 31 -7.48 -6.08 -0.19
N PHE A 32 -6.28 -5.78 0.30
CA PHE A 32 -5.88 -4.40 0.51
C PHE A 32 -4.61 -4.08 -0.27
N ALA A 33 -4.47 -2.83 -0.66
CA ALA A 33 -3.31 -2.31 -1.34
C ALA A 33 -2.77 -1.08 -0.59
N VAL A 34 -1.45 -0.92 -0.59
CA VAL A 34 -0.79 0.31 -0.15
C VAL A 34 -0.30 1.03 -1.40
N HIS A 35 -0.71 2.28 -1.55
CA HIS A 35 -0.19 3.20 -2.54
C HIS A 35 0.67 4.27 -1.87
N ALA A 36 1.66 4.79 -2.59
CA ALA A 36 2.39 5.99 -2.22
C ALA A 36 2.30 7.02 -3.32
N ARG A 37 2.39 8.29 -2.93
CA ARG A 37 2.54 9.41 -3.84
C ARG A 37 3.58 10.38 -3.29
N GLU A 38 4.15 11.20 -4.15
CA GLU A 38 4.89 12.38 -3.70
C GLU A 38 3.89 13.41 -3.17
N GLY A 39 4.01 13.71 -1.88
CA GLY A 39 3.35 14.82 -1.21
C GLY A 39 4.05 16.15 -1.46
N ASP A 40 3.65 17.17 -0.72
CA ASP A 40 4.30 18.46 -0.81
C ASP A 40 5.73 18.38 -0.28
N GLN A 41 6.64 19.14 -0.91
CA GLN A 41 8.06 19.21 -0.55
C GLN A 41 8.87 17.91 -0.76
N GLY A 42 8.38 16.98 -1.58
CA GLY A 42 9.11 15.74 -1.91
C GLY A 42 9.05 14.66 -0.83
N SER A 43 8.16 14.81 0.14
CA SER A 43 7.82 13.75 1.09
C SER A 43 6.96 12.67 0.41
N LEU A 44 7.00 11.42 0.90
CA LEU A 44 6.07 10.39 0.44
C LEU A 44 4.88 10.32 1.39
N GLU A 45 3.68 10.37 0.82
CA GLU A 45 2.44 10.07 1.53
C GLU A 45 1.90 8.72 1.08
N PHE A 46 1.18 8.04 1.97
CA PHE A 46 0.72 6.68 1.75
C PHE A 46 -0.78 6.55 1.91
N GLN A 47 -1.41 5.65 1.18
CA GLN A 47 -2.83 5.36 1.32
C GLN A 47 -3.06 3.87 1.32
N VAL A 48 -3.87 3.39 2.26
CA VAL A 48 -4.32 2.00 2.30
C VAL A 48 -5.72 1.95 1.68
N ILE A 49 -5.89 1.13 0.66
CA ILE A 49 -7.18 0.90 -0.01
C ILE A 49 -7.59 -0.54 0.27
N VAL A 50 -8.76 -0.73 0.87
CA VAL A 50 -9.36 -2.04 1.13
C VAL A 50 -10.48 -2.26 0.13
N SER A 51 -10.48 -3.43 -0.51
CA SER A 51 -11.49 -3.86 -1.47
C SER A 51 -12.11 -5.15 -0.96
N GLU A 52 -13.43 -5.12 -0.72
CA GLU A 52 -14.21 -6.31 -0.38
C GLU A 52 -14.82 -6.89 -1.67
N SER A 53 -14.74 -8.21 -1.83
CA SER A 53 -15.10 -8.90 -3.08
C SER A 53 -16.48 -9.54 -3.06
N VAL A 54 -17.23 -9.41 -1.96
CA VAL A 54 -18.36 -10.32 -1.73
C VAL A 54 -19.65 -9.84 -2.42
N LEU A 55 -20.04 -8.57 -2.35
CA LEU A 55 -21.32 -8.13 -2.95
C LEU A 55 -21.42 -6.63 -3.33
N ASP A 56 -20.44 -5.80 -2.95
CA ASP A 56 -20.44 -4.36 -3.23
C ASP A 56 -19.00 -4.00 -3.62
N GLU A 57 -18.78 -3.41 -4.81
CA GLU A 57 -17.45 -2.96 -5.28
C GLU A 57 -16.99 -1.71 -4.51
N ALA A 58 -17.22 -1.67 -3.20
CA ALA A 58 -16.86 -0.58 -2.33
C ALA A 58 -15.38 -0.69 -1.98
N GLU A 59 -14.58 0.17 -2.61
CA GLU A 59 -13.22 0.43 -2.16
C GLU A 59 -13.25 1.47 -1.04
N VAL A 60 -12.74 1.11 0.13
CA VAL A 60 -12.58 2.02 1.26
C VAL A 60 -11.12 2.43 1.34
N ALA A 61 -10.85 3.68 1.01
CA ALA A 61 -9.53 4.27 1.13
C ALA A 61 -9.36 4.93 2.51
N SER A 62 -8.21 4.71 3.13
CA SER A 62 -7.77 5.52 4.25
C SER A 62 -7.53 6.97 3.81
N GLY A 63 -7.44 7.89 4.78
CA GLY A 63 -6.74 9.15 4.53
C GLY A 63 -5.28 8.91 4.14
N TRP A 64 -4.64 9.92 3.57
CA TRP A 64 -3.19 9.90 3.33
C TRP A 64 -2.45 9.91 4.67
N LEU A 65 -1.57 8.93 4.82
CA LEU A 65 -0.70 8.72 5.97
C LEU A 65 0.67 9.36 5.68
N PRO A 66 1.30 9.98 6.68
CA PRO A 66 2.48 10.82 6.46
C PRO A 66 3.77 10.04 6.19
N ASP A 67 3.83 8.76 6.55
CA ASP A 67 5.04 7.95 6.45
C ASP A 67 4.74 6.44 6.45
N TRP A 68 5.78 5.65 6.16
CA TRP A 68 5.69 4.18 6.10
C TRP A 68 5.40 3.54 7.46
N GLU A 69 5.86 4.13 8.57
CA GLU A 69 5.60 3.57 9.90
C GLU A 69 4.12 3.70 10.25
N ALA A 70 3.49 4.83 9.93
CA ALA A 70 2.06 5.03 10.05
C ALA A 70 1.26 3.99 9.23
N VAL A 71 1.73 3.62 8.03
CA VAL A 71 1.15 2.51 7.25
C VAL A 71 1.24 1.21 8.04
N LEU A 72 2.42 0.86 8.56
CA LEU A 72 2.62 -0.39 9.31
C LEU A 72 1.76 -0.48 10.57
N VAL A 73 1.54 0.65 11.26
CA VAL A 73 0.60 0.73 12.38
C VAL A 73 -0.84 0.53 11.91
N HIS A 74 -1.20 1.14 10.78
CA HIS A 74 -2.55 1.02 10.21
C HIS A 74 -2.85 -0.42 9.80
N ILE A 75 -1.97 -1.05 9.01
CA ILE A 75 -2.16 -2.43 8.53
C ILE A 75 -1.86 -3.48 9.61
N GLY A 76 -1.11 -3.12 10.66
CA GLY A 76 -0.76 -4.00 11.77
C GLY A 76 -1.94 -4.41 12.64
N ARG A 77 -3.12 -3.80 12.45
CA ARG A 77 -4.38 -4.23 13.05
C ARG A 77 -4.85 -5.58 12.50
N TRP A 78 -4.38 -5.95 11.31
CA TRP A 78 -4.62 -7.26 10.71
C TRP A 78 -3.34 -8.10 10.77
N PRO A 79 -3.46 -9.44 10.81
CA PRO A 79 -2.30 -10.34 10.71
C PRO A 79 -1.78 -10.39 9.26
N TRP A 80 -1.54 -9.24 8.64
CA TRP A 80 -1.23 -9.11 7.21
C TRP A 80 -0.01 -9.92 6.73
N PRO A 81 1.03 -10.18 7.54
CA PRO A 81 2.12 -11.04 7.09
C PRO A 81 1.71 -12.51 6.93
N ASN A 82 0.59 -12.93 7.53
CA ASN A 82 0.01 -14.26 7.35
C ASN A 82 -0.94 -14.37 6.15
N LEU A 83 -1.29 -13.24 5.54
CA LEU A 83 -2.16 -13.19 4.39
C LEU A 83 -1.38 -13.49 3.09
N PHE A 84 -2.08 -13.54 1.97
CA PHE A 84 -1.47 -13.93 0.70
C PHE A 84 -0.87 -12.70 -0.01
N PRO A 85 0.47 -12.59 -0.13
CA PRO A 85 1.06 -11.45 -0.82
C PRO A 85 0.80 -11.59 -2.34
N LEU A 86 0.25 -10.54 -2.96
CA LEU A 86 -0.12 -10.53 -4.37
C LEU A 86 0.89 -9.77 -5.23
N ALA A 87 1.41 -8.64 -4.73
CA ALA A 87 2.39 -7.83 -5.44
C ALA A 87 3.19 -6.97 -4.46
N VAL A 88 4.46 -6.74 -4.76
CA VAL A 88 5.33 -5.79 -4.05
C VAL A 88 6.13 -5.00 -5.08
N HIS A 89 6.18 -3.68 -4.92
CA HIS A 89 6.98 -2.80 -5.76
C HIS A 89 8.47 -3.12 -5.63
N PRO A 90 9.24 -3.22 -6.72
CA PRO A 90 10.66 -3.61 -6.68
C PRO A 90 11.48 -2.82 -5.66
N ASP A 91 11.39 -1.49 -5.68
CA ASP A 91 12.14 -0.61 -4.78
C ASP A 91 11.72 -0.72 -3.30
N TRP A 92 10.57 -1.33 -3.03
CA TRP A 92 10.02 -1.49 -1.68
C TRP A 92 10.18 -2.90 -1.12
N ARG A 93 10.66 -3.87 -1.92
CA ARG A 93 10.85 -5.27 -1.49
C ARG A 93 11.62 -5.40 -0.19
N GLY A 94 12.73 -4.66 -0.06
CA GLY A 94 13.55 -4.66 1.16
C GLY A 94 12.77 -4.15 2.39
N ARG A 95 12.06 -3.03 2.25
CA ARG A 95 11.28 -2.41 3.34
C ARG A 95 10.09 -3.29 3.75
N VAL A 96 9.39 -3.87 2.79
CA VAL A 96 8.26 -4.77 3.05
C VAL A 96 8.75 -6.06 3.73
N MET A 97 9.85 -6.66 3.25
CA MET A 97 10.41 -7.86 3.86
C MET A 97 10.88 -7.59 5.29
N GLN A 98 11.54 -6.45 5.54
CA GLN A 98 11.93 -6.04 6.88
C GLN A 98 10.71 -5.89 7.80
N ALA A 99 9.61 -5.31 7.32
CA ALA A 99 8.38 -5.18 8.09
C ALA A 99 7.76 -6.54 8.47
N VAL A 100 7.80 -7.53 7.55
CA VAL A 100 7.36 -8.91 7.82
C VAL A 100 8.20 -9.55 8.93
N LEU A 101 9.53 -9.37 8.89
CA LEU A 101 10.44 -9.90 9.91
C LEU A 101 10.22 -9.23 11.27
N ILE A 102 10.08 -7.91 11.29
CA ILE A 102 9.77 -7.16 12.52
C ILE A 102 8.45 -7.66 13.12
N PHE A 103 7.42 -7.88 12.29
CA PHE A 103 6.15 -8.40 12.77
C PHE A 103 6.31 -9.80 13.38
N ARG A 104 7.10 -10.68 12.76
CA ARG A 104 7.41 -12.03 13.29
C ARG A 104 8.07 -11.97 14.66
N ASP A 105 8.96 -11.01 14.87
CA ASP A 105 9.77 -10.92 16.09
C ASP A 105 9.04 -10.22 17.25
N ARG A 106 7.81 -9.71 17.04
CA ARG A 106 6.97 -9.14 18.10
C ARG A 106 6.37 -10.24 18.98
N GLU A 107 6.32 -10.01 20.29
CA GLU A 107 5.69 -10.93 21.24
C GLU A 107 4.22 -11.19 20.90
N GLY A 108 3.83 -12.47 20.86
CA GLY A 108 2.47 -12.90 20.52
C GLY A 108 2.15 -12.91 19.02
N ALA A 109 3.05 -12.44 18.16
CA ALA A 109 2.91 -12.56 16.71
C ALA A 109 3.53 -13.87 16.23
N SER A 110 2.78 -14.62 15.42
CA SER A 110 3.31 -15.79 14.72
C SER A 110 3.06 -15.62 13.24
N VAL A 111 4.15 -15.51 12.47
CA VAL A 111 4.10 -15.58 11.01
C VAL A 111 4.27 -17.04 10.62
N ARG A 112 3.27 -17.61 9.94
CA ARG A 112 3.29 -18.99 9.47
C ARG A 112 4.51 -19.20 8.56
N PRO A 113 5.27 -20.31 8.70
CA PRO A 113 6.44 -20.56 7.85
C PRO A 113 6.12 -20.52 6.34
N SER A 114 4.95 -21.00 5.95
CA SER A 114 4.47 -20.95 4.56
C SER A 114 4.19 -19.52 4.09
N ALA A 115 3.68 -18.64 4.95
CA ALA A 115 3.49 -17.24 4.63
C ALA A 115 4.84 -16.52 4.48
N LEU A 116 5.78 -16.76 5.41
CA LEU A 116 7.13 -16.21 5.32
C LEU A 116 7.85 -16.62 4.03
N THR A 117 7.72 -17.89 3.62
CA THR A 117 8.29 -18.39 2.37
C THR A 117 7.74 -17.63 1.16
N ARG A 118 6.43 -17.36 1.11
CA ARG A 118 5.83 -16.57 0.02
C ARG A 118 6.36 -15.14 -0.03
N TRP A 119 6.50 -14.48 1.13
CA TRP A 119 7.10 -13.15 1.21
C TRP A 119 8.55 -13.15 0.73
N GLN A 120 9.34 -14.14 1.13
CA GLN A 120 10.71 -14.29 0.66
C GLN A 120 10.75 -14.48 -0.85
N SER A 121 9.95 -15.38 -1.43
CA SER A 121 9.90 -15.58 -2.88
C SER A 121 9.53 -14.28 -3.61
N LEU A 122 8.46 -13.58 -3.18
CA LEU A 122 7.99 -12.38 -3.85
C LEU A 122 8.96 -11.19 -3.75
N CYS A 123 9.66 -11.07 -2.61
CA CYS A 123 10.64 -10.01 -2.40
C CYS A 123 12.03 -10.36 -2.95
N ALA A 124 12.33 -11.64 -3.17
CA ALA A 124 13.59 -12.08 -3.79
C ALA A 124 13.50 -12.12 -5.32
N ASP A 125 12.30 -12.25 -5.90
CA ASP A 125 12.10 -12.23 -7.34
C ASP A 125 12.59 -10.90 -7.92
N GLN A 126 13.68 -10.92 -8.68
CA GLN A 126 14.30 -9.76 -9.31
C GLN A 126 13.60 -9.38 -10.65
N GLY A 127 12.37 -9.84 -10.89
CA GLY A 127 11.71 -9.67 -12.18
C GLY A 127 12.29 -10.63 -13.20
N GLY A 128 11.84 -11.88 -13.15
CA GLY A 128 12.19 -12.90 -14.13
C GLY A 128 10.98 -13.49 -14.84
N GLN A 129 10.28 -12.71 -15.67
CA GLN A 129 9.72 -13.16 -16.96
C GLN A 129 9.16 -12.00 -17.79
#